data_AF-A0A657B2C0-F1
#
_entry.id   AF-A0A657B2C0-F1
#
_cell.length_a   1.000
_cell.length_b   1.000
_cell.length_c   1.000
_cell.angle_alpha   90.00
_cell.angle_beta   90.00
_cell.angle_gamma   90.00
#
_symmetry.space_group_name_H-M   'P 1'
#
loop_
_entity.id
_entity.type
_entity.pdbx_description
1 polymer ?
#
loop_
_entity_poly.entity_id
_entity_poly.type
_entity_poly.pdbx_seq_one_letter_code
_entity_poly.pdbx_strand_id
1 'polypeptide(L)'
;MNGVGPKLGVAILSGLNASDLKRCVELEDVSALVKLPGIGKKTAERLLIELRDKLGAVATENDGLGEMEQAAVALPEESVEQEAEAALTALGYKPSDAAKLVKKSFEAGMSVEDLIKQALRSLS
;
A
#
# COMPACT_ATOMS: atom_id res chain seq x y z
N MET A 1 -12.95 21.44 8.44
CA MET A 1 -11.52 21.39 8.06
C MET A 1 -10.92 22.79 8.24
N ASN A 2 -10.59 23.18 9.49
CA ASN A 2 -10.01 24.51 9.78
C ASN A 2 -8.59 24.28 10.32
N GLY A 3 -7.57 24.36 9.46
CA GLY A 3 -6.16 24.18 9.84
C GLY A 3 -5.28 23.49 8.81
N VAL A 4 -5.87 22.88 7.77
CA VAL A 4 -5.15 22.23 6.67
C VAL A 4 -5.62 22.87 5.38
N GLY A 5 -4.84 23.82 4.87
CA GLY A 5 -5.12 24.48 3.59
C GLY A 5 -4.55 23.71 2.40
N PRO A 6 -4.86 24.13 1.16
CA PRO A 6 -4.36 23.50 -0.07
C PRO A 6 -2.83 23.36 -0.10
N LYS A 7 -2.12 24.37 0.41
CA LYS A 7 -0.65 24.38 0.53
C LYS A 7 -0.12 23.27 1.44
N LEU A 8 -0.85 22.95 2.51
CA LEU A 8 -0.47 21.89 3.45
C LEU A 8 -0.79 20.51 2.87
N GLY A 9 -1.90 20.36 2.16
CA GLY A 9 -2.24 19.12 1.44
C GLY A 9 -1.18 18.73 0.39
N VAL A 10 -0.72 19.72 -0.40
CA VAL A 10 0.37 19.51 -1.35
C VAL A 10 1.68 19.15 -0.63
N ALA A 11 1.99 19.82 0.49
CA ALA A 11 3.20 19.50 1.28
C ALA A 11 3.16 18.09 1.89
N ILE A 12 1.99 17.64 2.35
CA ILE A 12 1.80 16.27 2.85
C ILE A 12 2.04 15.27 1.72
N LEU A 13 1.38 15.43 0.56
CA LEU A 13 1.52 14.52 -0.57
C LEU A 13 2.89 14.58 -1.26
N SER A 14 3.64 15.67 -1.06
CA SER A 14 5.02 15.80 -1.53
C SER A 14 6.03 15.13 -0.59
N GLY A 15 5.68 14.95 0.68
CA GLY A 15 6.57 14.37 1.70
C GLY A 15 6.22 12.93 2.11
N LEU A 16 4.97 12.52 1.93
CA LEU A 16 4.45 11.17 2.17
C LEU A 16 3.52 10.80 1.01
N ASN A 17 3.72 9.61 0.44
CA ASN A 17 2.73 9.08 -0.50
C ASN A 17 1.42 8.74 0.24
N ALA A 18 0.32 8.58 -0.50
CA ALA A 18 -1.00 8.32 0.10
C ALA A 18 -1.02 7.03 0.94
N SER A 19 -0.24 6.02 0.57
CA SER A 19 -0.12 4.74 1.28
C SER A 19 0.58 4.90 2.63
N ASP A 20 1.67 5.67 2.67
CA ASP A 20 2.40 5.97 3.89
C ASP A 20 1.59 6.86 4.82
N LEU A 21 0.81 7.80 4.27
CA LEU A 21 -0.15 8.58 5.05
C LEU A 21 -1.22 7.68 5.68
N LYS A 22 -1.79 6.75 4.90
CA LYS A 22 -2.75 5.75 5.41
C LYS A 22 -2.12 4.92 6.53
N ARG A 23 -0.91 4.42 6.34
CA ARG A 23 -0.16 3.65 7.35
C ARG A 23 0.13 4.46 8.61
N CYS A 24 0.51 5.74 8.47
CA CYS A 24 0.70 6.64 9.61
C CYS A 24 -0.60 6.85 10.39
N VAL A 25 -1.74 6.89 9.69
CA VAL A 25 -3.06 7.02 10.32
C VAL A 25 -3.46 5.74 11.06
N GLU A 26 -3.21 4.57 10.46
CA GLU A 26 -3.49 3.26 11.07
C GLU A 26 -2.62 2.97 12.31
N LEU A 27 -1.35 3.38 12.27
CA LEU A 27 -0.38 3.20 13.36
C LEU A 27 -0.38 4.33 14.39
N GLU A 28 -1.27 5.32 14.23
CA GLU A 28 -1.35 6.51 15.08
C GLU A 28 -0.01 7.26 15.22
N ASP A 29 0.81 7.27 14.16
CA ASP A 29 2.14 7.89 14.15
C ASP A 29 2.06 9.41 13.97
N VAL A 30 1.75 10.09 15.07
CA VAL A 30 1.75 11.56 15.15
C VAL A 30 3.14 12.14 14.86
N SER A 31 4.21 11.42 15.18
CA SER A 31 5.58 11.90 15.01
C SER A 31 5.96 12.03 13.53
N ALA A 32 5.50 11.10 12.69
CA ALA A 32 5.66 11.19 11.24
C ALA A 32 4.96 12.43 10.67
N LEU A 33 3.75 12.74 11.13
CA LEU A 33 2.98 13.90 10.68
C LEU A 33 3.61 15.24 11.10
N VAL A 34 4.20 15.32 12.30
CA VAL A 34 4.86 16.55 12.81
C VAL A 34 6.17 16.87 12.06
N LYS A 35 6.81 15.88 11.43
CA LYS A 35 8.02 16.10 10.62
C LYS A 35 7.72 16.87 9.32
N LEU A 36 6.45 16.98 8.92
CA LEU A 36 6.06 17.68 7.71
C LEU A 36 6.08 19.21 7.92
N PRO A 37 6.60 19.98 6.94
CA PRO A 37 6.73 21.41 7.05
C PRO A 37 5.36 22.08 7.19
N GLY A 38 5.16 22.82 8.29
CA GLY A 38 3.89 23.51 8.58
C GLY A 38 2.89 22.69 9.39
N ILE A 39 3.24 21.48 9.85
CA ILE A 39 2.42 20.68 10.76
C ILE A 39 3.01 20.71 12.17
N GLY A 40 2.33 21.37 13.09
CA GLY A 40 2.64 21.29 14.53
C GLY A 40 1.92 20.12 15.20
N LYS A 41 2.35 19.75 16.42
CA LYS A 41 1.78 18.65 17.22
C LYS A 41 0.25 18.67 17.30
N LYS A 42 -0.33 19.82 17.64
CA LYS A 42 -1.80 20.00 17.75
C LYS A 42 -2.53 19.82 16.40
N THR A 43 -1.89 20.22 15.31
CA THR A 43 -2.43 20.04 13.96
C THR A 43 -2.32 18.58 13.53
N ALA A 44 -1.21 17.90 13.85
CA ALA A 44 -1.01 16.48 13.57
C ALA A 44 -2.02 15.59 14.30
N GLU A 45 -2.22 15.81 15.61
CA GLU A 45 -3.20 15.06 16.42
C GLU A 45 -4.62 15.24 15.87
N ARG A 46 -5.00 16.46 15.51
CA ARG A 46 -6.31 16.73 14.90
C ARG A 46 -6.45 16.09 13.52
N LEU A 47 -5.41 16.19 12.69
CA LEU A 47 -5.37 15.59 11.36
C LEU A 47 -5.54 14.07 11.45
N LEU A 48 -4.87 13.43 12.41
CA LEU A 48 -4.96 11.99 12.64
C LEU A 48 -6.39 11.54 12.93
N ILE A 49 -7.08 12.23 13.86
CA ILE A 49 -8.47 11.91 14.21
C ILE A 49 -9.41 12.11 13.02
N GLU A 50 -9.28 13.24 12.31
CA GLU A 50 -10.11 13.54 11.13
C GLU A 50 -9.85 12.55 9.97
N LEU A 51 -8.60 12.11 9.76
CA LEU A 51 -8.27 11.11 8.74
C LEU A 51 -8.76 9.72 9.13
N ARG A 52 -8.65 9.31 10.40
CA ARG A 52 -9.13 7.99 10.86
C ARG A 52 -10.64 7.85 10.68
N ASP A 53 -11.40 8.90 11.01
CA ASP A 53 -12.84 8.95 10.83
C ASP A 53 -13.23 8.84 9.34
N LYS A 54 -12.51 9.57 8.47
CA LYS A 54 -12.74 9.51 7.03
C LYS A 54 -12.31 8.19 6.39
N LEU A 55 -11.18 7.61 6.79
CA LEU A 55 -10.73 6.31 6.29
C LEU A 55 -11.69 5.19 6.69
N GLY A 56 -12.24 5.24 7.91
CA GLY A 56 -13.28 4.30 8.35
C GLY A 56 -14.59 4.43 7.57
N ALA A 57 -14.98 5.67 7.22
CA ALA A 57 -16.13 5.91 6.34
C ALA A 57 -15.87 5.42 4.90
N VAL A 58 -14.69 5.70 4.34
CA VAL A 58 -14.31 5.29 2.97
C VAL A 58 -14.17 3.76 2.85
N ALA A 59 -13.69 3.08 3.89
CA ALA A 59 -13.63 1.61 3.92
C ALA A 59 -15.02 0.95 3.95
N THR A 60 -16.03 1.66 4.44
CA THR A 60 -17.43 1.18 4.46
C THR A 60 -18.13 1.43 3.11
N GLU A 61 -17.65 2.39 2.32
CA GLU A 61 -18.26 2.79 1.04
C GLU A 61 -17.59 2.12 -0.19
N ASN A 62 -16.39 1.53 -0.04
CA ASN A 62 -15.57 1.02 -1.15
C ASN A 62 -15.45 -0.52 -1.25
N ASP A 63 -16.41 -1.30 -0.75
CA ASP A 63 -16.41 -2.77 -0.92
C ASP A 63 -16.67 -3.24 -2.39
N GLY A 64 -16.48 -2.35 -3.39
CA GLY A 64 -16.89 -2.62 -4.77
C GLY A 64 -15.99 -2.16 -5.90
N LEU A 65 -14.98 -1.29 -5.72
CA LEU A 65 -14.26 -0.72 -6.86
C LEU A 65 -12.76 -0.50 -6.61
N GLY A 66 -11.97 -1.47 -7.10
CA GLY A 66 -10.78 -1.18 -7.91
C GLY A 66 -9.59 -0.56 -7.21
N GLU A 67 -8.75 -1.40 -6.61
CA GLU A 67 -7.31 -1.12 -6.50
C GLU A 67 -6.70 -1.17 -7.93
N MET A 68 -6.65 -0.03 -8.61
CA MET A 68 -5.86 0.16 -9.83
C MET A 68 -5.02 1.44 -9.74
N GLU A 69 -3.73 1.25 -10.05
CA GLU A 69 -2.68 2.19 -10.44
C GLU A 69 -2.04 3.10 -9.35
N GLN A 70 -0.85 2.75 -8.85
CA GLN A 70 0.51 2.91 -9.43
C GLN A 70 0.95 4.38 -9.61
N ALA A 71 1.97 4.80 -8.85
CA ALA A 71 3.34 4.91 -9.38
C ALA A 71 4.32 5.64 -8.42
N ALA A 72 5.47 4.98 -8.19
CA ALA A 72 6.82 5.52 -8.04
C ALA A 72 7.16 6.44 -6.85
N VAL A 73 7.89 5.90 -5.86
CA VAL A 73 9.35 6.05 -5.63
C VAL A 73 9.63 5.66 -4.18
N ALA A 74 9.92 4.39 -3.98
CA ALA A 74 10.74 3.82 -2.92
C ALA A 74 10.60 2.32 -3.15
N LEU A 75 11.69 1.62 -3.45
CA LEU A 75 11.69 0.16 -3.43
C LEU A 75 11.19 -0.27 -2.05
N PRO A 76 9.98 -0.86 -1.89
CA PRO A 76 9.91 -1.96 -0.95
C PRO A 76 10.78 -3.05 -1.59
N GLU A 77 11.43 -3.91 -0.84
CA GLU A 77 11.70 -5.21 -1.44
C GLU A 77 10.31 -5.78 -1.75
N GLU A 78 9.87 -5.71 -3.02
CA GLU A 78 8.65 -6.37 -3.45
C GLU A 78 8.80 -7.80 -2.96
N SER A 79 7.85 -8.26 -2.14
CA SER A 79 7.97 -9.61 -1.60
C SER A 79 8.09 -10.54 -2.81
N VAL A 80 8.98 -11.52 -2.74
CA VAL A 80 9.22 -12.51 -3.81
C VAL A 80 7.89 -13.09 -4.31
N GLU A 81 6.91 -13.20 -3.42
CA GLU A 81 5.53 -13.60 -3.69
C GLU A 81 4.80 -12.63 -4.62
N GLN A 82 4.84 -11.33 -4.34
CA GLN A 82 4.15 -10.30 -5.11
C GLN A 82 4.72 -10.17 -6.53
N GLU A 83 6.05 -10.26 -6.65
CA GLU A 83 6.71 -10.23 -7.96
C GLU A 83 6.37 -11.48 -8.79
N ALA A 84 6.30 -12.65 -8.15
CA ALA A 84 5.85 -13.88 -8.79
C ALA A 84 4.36 -13.83 -9.19
N GLU A 85 3.48 -13.25 -8.36
CA GLU A 85 2.06 -13.05 -8.67
C GLU A 85 1.87 -12.11 -9.87
N ALA A 86 2.62 -11.01 -9.92
CA ALA A 86 2.62 -10.09 -11.03
C ALA A 86 3.10 -10.76 -12.33
N ALA A 87 4.18 -11.55 -12.26
CA ALA A 87 4.70 -12.29 -13.40
C ALA A 87 3.70 -13.33 -13.94
N LEU A 88 3.04 -14.10 -13.06
CA LEU A 88 1.99 -15.04 -13.46
C LEU A 88 0.79 -14.32 -14.08
N THR A 89 0.41 -13.17 -13.54
CA THR A 89 -0.66 -12.36 -14.10
C THR A 89 -0.29 -11.84 -15.50
N ALA A 90 0.97 -11.43 -15.71
CA ALA A 90 1.48 -11.01 -17.02
C ALA A 90 1.52 -12.17 -18.05
N LEU A 91 1.63 -13.41 -17.60
CA LEU A 91 1.48 -14.62 -18.44
C LEU A 91 0.01 -14.95 -18.78
N GLY A 92 -0.96 -14.18 -18.26
CA GLY A 92 -2.38 -14.31 -18.55
C GLY A 92 -3.19 -15.09 -17.50
N TYR A 93 -2.60 -15.40 -16.34
CA TYR A 93 -3.35 -16.00 -15.24
C TYR A 93 -4.21 -14.95 -14.52
N LYS A 94 -5.35 -15.40 -13.98
CA LYS A 94 -6.19 -14.53 -13.15
C LYS A 94 -5.44 -14.18 -11.85
N PRO A 95 -5.54 -12.94 -11.34
CA PRO A 95 -4.86 -12.53 -10.10
C PRO A 95 -5.17 -13.45 -8.90
N SER A 96 -6.43 -13.88 -8.78
CA SER A 96 -6.88 -14.79 -7.72
C SER A 96 -6.25 -16.19 -7.79
N ASP A 97 -5.88 -16.63 -9.00
CA ASP A 97 -5.30 -17.94 -9.24
C ASP A 97 -3.78 -17.87 -9.10
N ALA A 98 -3.16 -16.80 -9.61
CA ALA A 98 -1.75 -16.49 -9.41
C ALA A 98 -1.38 -16.46 -7.91
N ALA A 99 -2.16 -15.74 -7.09
CA ALA A 99 -1.94 -15.66 -5.65
C ALA A 99 -2.03 -17.02 -4.93
N LYS A 100 -2.96 -17.89 -5.34
CA LYS A 100 -3.09 -19.24 -4.77
C LYS A 100 -1.91 -20.13 -5.14
N LEU A 101 -1.44 -20.02 -6.38
CA LEU A 101 -0.32 -20.81 -6.89
C LEU A 101 0.99 -20.41 -6.24
N VAL A 102 1.21 -19.10 -6.07
CA VAL A 102 2.37 -18.55 -5.37
C VAL A 102 2.36 -18.97 -3.91
N LYS A 103 1.25 -18.78 -3.17
CA LYS A 103 1.14 -19.22 -1.78
C LYS A 103 1.37 -20.72 -1.58
N LYS A 104 0.96 -21.55 -2.54
CA LYS A 104 1.15 -23.00 -2.49
C LYS A 104 2.60 -23.41 -2.81
N SER A 105 3.31 -22.60 -3.58
CA SER A 105 4.65 -22.90 -4.08
C SER A 105 5.76 -22.15 -3.34
N PHE A 106 5.40 -21.27 -2.39
CA PHE A 106 6.34 -20.44 -1.65
C PHE A 106 7.09 -21.23 -0.56
N GLU A 107 8.41 -21.07 -0.55
CA GLU A 107 9.33 -21.58 0.47
C GLU A 107 10.32 -20.46 0.83
N ALA A 108 10.65 -20.37 2.12
CA ALA A 108 11.51 -19.31 2.64
C ALA A 108 12.92 -19.40 2.04
N GLY A 109 13.38 -18.31 1.40
CA GLY A 109 14.71 -18.22 0.78
C GLY A 109 14.77 -18.56 -0.71
N MET A 110 13.63 -18.78 -1.38
CA MET A 110 13.59 -18.94 -2.84
C MET A 110 13.67 -17.60 -3.58
N SER A 111 14.22 -17.65 -4.80
CA SER A 111 14.20 -16.54 -5.75
C SER A 111 12.84 -16.44 -6.44
N VAL A 112 12.56 -15.26 -7.01
CA VAL A 112 11.34 -15.02 -7.80
C VAL A 112 11.26 -15.96 -8.99
N GLU A 113 12.38 -16.19 -9.69
CA GLU A 113 12.40 -17.07 -10.86
C GLU A 113 12.12 -18.53 -10.47
N ASP A 114 12.63 -18.99 -9.33
CA ASP A 114 12.39 -20.35 -8.86
C ASP A 114 10.93 -20.54 -8.42
N LEU A 115 10.35 -19.55 -7.75
CA LEU A 115 8.95 -19.54 -7.36
C LEU A 115 8.01 -19.59 -8.57
N ILE A 116 8.28 -18.80 -9.62
CA ILE A 116 7.48 -18.82 -10.86
C ILE A 116 7.59 -20.19 -11.54
N LYS A 117 8.80 -20.76 -11.64
CA LYS A 117 8.99 -22.11 -12.24
C LYS A 117 8.25 -23.18 -11.45
N GLN A 118 8.29 -23.13 -10.13
CA GLN A 118 7.62 -24.09 -9.25
C GLN A 118 6.09 -23.95 -9.34
N ALA A 119 5.59 -22.71 -9.35
CA ALA A 119 4.18 -22.42 -9.56
C ALA A 119 3.70 -23.00 -10.89
N LEU A 120 4.40 -22.78 -11.99
CA LEU A 120 4.04 -23.31 -13.31
C LEU A 120 4.11 -24.85 -13.38
N ARG A 121 5.11 -25.47 -12.72
CA ARG A 121 5.20 -26.94 -12.61
C ARG A 121 4.05 -27.55 -11.82
N SER A 122 3.47 -26.80 -10.87
CA SER A 122 2.32 -27.30 -10.09
C SER A 122 1.01 -27.36 -10.89
N LEU A 123 0.98 -26.77 -12.09
CA LEU A 123 -0.16 -26.84 -13.03
C LEU A 123 -0.02 -27.91 -14.11
N SER A 124 1.19 -28.45 -14.32
CA SER A 124 1.47 -29.49 -15.33
C SER A 124 1.25 -30.89 -14.80
#